data_AF-A0A447R4G3-F1
#
_entry.id   AF-A0A447R4G3-F1
#
_cell.length_a   1.000
_cell.length_b   1.000
_cell.length_c   1.000
_cell.angle_alpha   90.00
_cell.angle_beta   90.00
_cell.angle_gamma   90.00
#
_symmetry.space_group_name_H-M   'P 1'
#
loop_
_entity.id
_entity.type
_entity.pdbx_description
1 polymer ?
#
loop_
_entity_poly.entity_id
_entity_poly.type
_entity_poly.pdbx_seq_one_letter_code
_entity_poly.pdbx_strand_id
1 'polypeptide(L)' 'MESQSSILLRRLNHYCAKALEGAASLCQTRAHAEITPEHWLLKLLEQGQGDLTVLARRYEWIWMLSGSHS' A
#
# COMPACT_ATOMS: atom_id res chain seq x y z
N MET A 1 -17.48 -23.73 2.47
CA MET A 1 -17.87 -22.37 2.87
C MET A 1 -16.68 -21.46 2.65
N GLU A 2 -16.76 -20.52 1.71
CA GLU A 2 -15.75 -19.47 1.61
C GLU A 2 -15.77 -18.61 2.87
N SER A 3 -14.59 -18.20 3.35
CA SER A 3 -14.49 -17.27 4.46
C SER A 3 -14.88 -15.87 3.99
N GLN A 4 -15.56 -15.10 4.84
CA GLN A 4 -15.93 -13.71 4.54
C GLN A 4 -14.70 -12.86 4.14
N SER A 5 -13.53 -13.16 4.72
CA SER A 5 -12.26 -12.54 4.39
C SER A 5 -11.85 -12.74 2.92
N SER A 6 -12.02 -13.96 2.38
CA SER A 6 -11.70 -14.25 0.98
C SER A 6 -12.60 -13.48 0.00
N ILE A 7 -13.86 -13.25 0.37
CA ILE A 7 -14.81 -12.47 -0.42
C ILE A 7 -14.37 -11.00 -0.49
N LEU A 8 -13.94 -10.42 0.63
CA LEU A 8 -13.46 -9.03 0.66
C LEU A 8 -12.20 -8.84 -0.20
N LEU A 9 -11.25 -9.78 -0.12
CA LEU A 9 -10.02 -9.71 -0.91
C LEU A 9 -10.29 -9.71 -2.43
N ARG A 10 -11.30 -10.45 -2.89
CA ARG A 10 -11.70 -10.49 -4.31
C ARG A 10 -12.32 -9.18 -4.82
N ARG A 11 -12.76 -8.28 -3.93
CA ARG A 11 -13.29 -6.96 -4.33
C ARG A 11 -12.21 -5.93 -4.59
N LEU A 12 -10.95 -6.22 -4.23
CA LEU A 12 -9.84 -5.34 -4.53
C LEU A 12 -9.63 -5.27 -6.05
N ASN A 13 -9.35 -4.08 -6.56
CA ASN A 13 -8.84 -3.96 -7.91
C ASN A 13 -7.43 -4.59 -8.02
N HIS A 14 -6.97 -4.84 -9.24
CA HIS A 14 -5.69 -5.51 -9.49
C HIS A 14 -4.50 -4.75 -8.85
N TYR A 15 -4.52 -3.42 -8.87
CA TYR A 15 -3.47 -2.58 -8.32
C TYR A 15 -3.31 -2.76 -6.80
N CYS A 16 -4.42 -2.71 -6.08
CA CYS A 16 -4.46 -2.89 -4.63
C CYS A 16 -4.12 -4.33 -4.22
N ALA A 17 -4.60 -5.32 -4.98
CA ALA A 17 -4.28 -6.74 -4.74
C ALA A 17 -2.77 -7.00 -4.89
N LYS A 18 -2.15 -6.51 -5.97
CA LYS A 18 -0.70 -6.62 -6.19
C LYS A 18 0.11 -5.93 -5.08
N ALA A 19 -0.34 -4.78 -4.59
CA ALA A 19 0.29 -4.12 -3.45
C ALA A 19 0.22 -4.97 -2.17
N LEU A 20 -0.92 -5.64 -1.95
CA LEU A 20 -1.13 -6.48 -0.77
C LEU A 20 -0.26 -7.73 -0.81
N GLU A 21 -0.10 -8.35 -1.98
CA GLU A 21 0.86 -9.45 -2.18
C GLU A 21 2.30 -9.02 -1.84
N GLY A 22 2.72 -7.83 -2.31
CA GLY A 22 4.02 -7.26 -1.97
C GLY A 22 4.17 -6.98 -0.47
N ALA A 23 3.10 -6.57 0.20
CA ALA A 23 3.10 -6.30 1.64
C ALA A 23 3.20 -7.60 2.45
N ALA A 24 2.51 -8.65 2.01
CA ALA A 24 2.63 -9.99 2.57
C ALA A 24 4.06 -10.54 2.43
N SER A 25 4.67 -10.38 1.25
CA SER A 25 6.06 -10.77 1.00
C SER A 25 7.03 -10.00 1.92
N LEU A 26 6.86 -8.69 2.05
CA LEU A 26 7.68 -7.86 2.96
C LEU A 26 7.53 -8.30 4.42
N CYS A 27 6.30 -8.51 4.87
CA CYS A 27 5.98 -8.99 6.22
C CYS A 27 6.70 -10.32 6.51
N GLN A 28 6.63 -11.26 5.56
CA GLN A 28 7.28 -12.56 5.65
C GLN A 28 8.82 -12.43 5.70
N THR A 29 9.43 -11.63 4.81
CA THR A 29 10.89 -11.43 4.79
C THR A 29 11.42 -10.86 6.10
N ARG A 30 10.63 -10.03 6.79
CA ARG A 30 11.01 -9.42 8.07
C ARG A 30 10.57 -10.22 9.30
N ALA A 31 9.96 -11.38 9.11
CA ALA A 31 9.37 -12.21 10.18
C ALA A 31 8.39 -11.44 11.08
N HIS A 32 7.65 -10.47 10.53
CA HIS A 32 6.55 -9.83 11.24
C HIS A 32 5.35 -10.79 11.29
N ALA A 33 4.65 -10.80 12.42
CA ALA A 33 3.52 -11.71 12.65
C ALA A 33 2.26 -11.32 11.87
N GLU A 34 2.11 -10.04 11.52
CA GLU A 34 0.88 -9.49 10.96
C GLU A 34 1.16 -8.51 9.82
N ILE A 35 0.35 -8.59 8.76
CA ILE A 35 0.35 -7.61 7.69
C ILE A 35 -0.48 -6.43 8.16
N THR A 36 0.15 -5.29 8.34
CA THR A 36 -0.51 -4.06 8.81
C THR A 36 -0.85 -3.12 7.65
N PRO A 37 -1.76 -2.14 7.85
CA PRO A 37 -2.05 -1.11 6.84
C PRO A 37 -0.81 -0.34 6.39
N GLU A 38 0.19 -0.13 7.25
CA GLU A 38 1.44 0.56 6.93
C GLU A 38 2.27 -0.20 5.90
N HIS A 39 2.35 -1.54 6.02
CA HIS A 39 3.03 -2.38 5.02
C HIS A 39 2.34 -2.26 3.66
N TRP A 40 1.01 -2.19 3.65
CA TRP A 40 0.24 -2.07 2.41
C TRP A 40 0.35 -0.69 1.79
N LEU A 41 0.24 0.37 2.60
CA LEU A 41 0.44 1.76 2.16
C LEU A 41 1.84 1.97 1.58
N LEU A 42 2.88 1.40 2.21
CA LEU A 42 4.23 1.43 1.67
C LEU A 42 4.28 0.85 0.26
N LYS A 43 3.69 -0.33 0.03
CA LYS A 43 3.65 -0.96 -1.29
C LYS A 43 2.77 -0.27 -2.32
N LEU A 44 1.72 0.42 -1.88
CA LEU A 44 0.92 1.28 -2.77
C LEU A 44 1.73 2.51 -3.22
N LEU A 45 2.46 3.14 -2.31
CA LEU A 45 3.30 4.30 -2.62
C LEU A 45 4.51 3.94 -3.47
N GLU A 46 5.17 2.80 -3.21
CA GLU A 46 6.29 2.28 -4.02
C GLU A 46 5.90 2.07 -5.50
N GLN A 47 4.65 1.68 -5.77
CA GLN A 47 4.17 1.50 -7.14
C GLN A 47 4.00 2.83 -7.90
N GLY A 48 3.82 3.97 -7.21
CA GLY A 48 3.97 5.32 -7.76
C GLY A 48 2.96 5.76 -8.84
N GLN A 49 1.96 4.94 -9.16
CA GLN A 49 1.00 5.18 -10.26
C GLN A 49 -0.48 5.09 -9.81
N GLY A 50 -0.73 4.97 -8.51
CA GLY A 50 -2.07 4.84 -7.96
C GLY A 50 -2.66 6.15 -7.47
N ASP A 51 -3.91 6.09 -7.02
CA ASP A 51 -4.66 7.25 -6.52
C ASP A 51 -3.92 8.00 -5.40
N LEU A 52 -3.24 7.28 -4.51
CA LEU A 52 -2.42 7.87 -3.45
C LEU A 52 -1.31 8.77 -3.99
N THR A 53 -0.65 8.38 -5.09
CA THR A 53 0.39 9.20 -5.72
C THR A 53 -0.21 10.43 -6.39
N VAL A 54 -1.38 10.30 -7.03
CA VAL A 54 -2.10 11.43 -7.63
C VAL A 54 -2.50 12.44 -6.55
N LEU A 55 -3.07 11.97 -5.45
CA LEU A 55 -3.46 12.79 -4.31
C LEU A 55 -2.24 13.46 -3.67
N ALA A 56 -1.15 12.71 -3.44
CA ALA A 56 0.07 13.25 -2.86
C ALA A 56 0.69 14.37 -3.72
N ARG A 57 0.62 14.26 -5.05
CA ARG A 57 1.06 15.33 -5.97
C ARG A 57 0.09 16.51 -5.95
N ARG A 58 -1.22 16.25 -5.98
CA ARG A 58 -2.26 17.29 -6.05
C ARG A 58 -2.28 18.18 -4.81
N TYR A 59 -2.05 17.58 -3.65
CA TYR A 59 -2.05 18.24 -2.34
C TYR A 59 -0.63 18.49 -1.82
N GLU A 60 0.38 18.41 -2.67
CA GLU A 60 1.73 18.86 -2.32
C GLU A 60 2.36 18.10 -1.13
N TRP A 61 1.90 16.87 -0.84
CA TRP A 61 2.46 16.03 0.22
C TRP A 61 3.94 15.71 0.00
N ILE A 62 4.37 15.65 -1.27
CA ILE A 62 5.77 15.39 -1.63
C ILE A 62 6.71 16.46 -1.04
N TRP A 63 6.29 17.71 -0.91
CA TRP A 63 7.11 18.75 -0.29
C TRP A 63 7.44 18.46 1.19
N MET A 64 6.59 17.68 1.87
CA MET A 64 6.81 17.28 3.27
C MET A 64 7.81 16.12 3.39
N LEU A 65 7.98 15.29 2.36
CA LEU A 65 8.96 14.19 2.31
C LEU A 65 10.32 14.61 1.72
N SER A 66 10.37 15.70 0.96
CA SER A 66 11.61 16.21 0.33
C SER A 66 12.54 16.95 1.28
N GLY A 67 12.13 17.27 2.51
CA GLY A 67 12.97 18.00 3.47
C GLY A 67 13.43 19.39 3.01
N SER A 68 12.83 19.95 1.95
CA SER A 68 13.12 21.32 1.52
C SER A 68 12.25 22.29 2.29
N HIS A 69 12.59 22.49 3.56
CA HIS A 69 12.34 23.80 4.19
C HIS A 69 13.35 24.76 3.57
N SER A 70 12.86 25.89 3.07
CA SER A 70 13.71 27.05 2.76
C SER A 70 14.55 27.46 3.96
#